data_AF-A0A4R3X5R5-F1
#
_entry.id   AF-A0A4R3X5R5-F1
#
_cell.length_a   1.000
_cell.length_b   1.000
_cell.length_c   1.000
_cell.angle_alpha   90.00
_cell.angle_beta   90.00
_cell.angle_gamma   90.00
#
_symmetry.space_group_name_H-M   'P 1'
#
loop_
_entity.id
_entity.type
_entity.pdbx_description
1 polymer ?
#
loop_
_entity_poly.entity_id
_entity_poly.type
_entity_poly.pdbx_seq_one_letter_code
_entity_poly.pdbx_strand_id
1 'polypeptide(L)'
;MSYRRADFDTVAPLMPFDKTASMVTGKGEHFEWSPSNLQKVHSTDPIRTRAPNRDELQKPSFTDLTGKKIGRFTVLGIAADVVTTNGQNWVVRCVCGAYETRKSRFIKKCVAGDNPGEQEPMCDACGYTRRLQMGRWHPKKAAAAAEAIQNHMR
;
A
#
# COMPACT_ATOMS: atom_id res chain seq x y z
N MET A 1 -51.43 -2.53 -14.88
CA MET A 1 -50.07 -2.24 -14.35
C MET A 1 -50.06 -2.54 -12.86
N SER A 2 -49.48 -3.67 -12.44
CA SER A 2 -49.37 -4.02 -11.02
C SER A 2 -48.17 -3.30 -10.42
N TYR A 3 -48.41 -2.27 -9.60
CA TYR A 3 -47.37 -1.65 -8.80
C TYR A 3 -47.06 -2.59 -7.63
N ARG A 4 -45.83 -3.12 -7.55
CA ARG A 4 -45.37 -3.79 -6.33
C ARG A 4 -45.29 -2.74 -5.23
N ARG A 5 -46.15 -2.82 -4.22
CA ARG A 5 -45.99 -2.06 -2.97
C ARG A 5 -44.76 -2.61 -2.27
N ALA A 6 -43.73 -1.78 -2.10
CA ALA A 6 -42.66 -2.09 -1.16
C ALA A 6 -43.26 -2.01 0.24
N ASP A 7 -43.21 -3.12 0.98
CA ASP A 7 -43.57 -3.13 2.39
C ASP A 7 -42.41 -2.51 3.18
N PHE A 8 -42.63 -1.28 3.65
CA PHE A 8 -41.60 -0.53 4.37
C PHE A 8 -41.24 -1.16 5.70
N ASP A 9 -42.12 -1.94 6.34
CA ASP A 9 -41.81 -2.64 7.59
C ASP A 9 -40.87 -3.84 7.35
N THR A 10 -40.95 -4.44 6.15
CA THR A 10 -40.02 -5.47 5.70
C THR A 10 -38.69 -4.86 5.20
N VAL A 11 -38.70 -3.65 4.63
CA VAL A 11 -37.51 -2.99 4.04
C VAL A 11 -36.72 -2.18 5.07
N ALA A 12 -37.37 -1.58 6.08
CA ALA A 12 -36.75 -0.73 7.08
C ALA A 12 -35.64 -1.44 7.89
N PRO A 13 -35.76 -2.74 8.28
CA PRO A 13 -34.68 -3.46 8.96
C PRO A 13 -33.50 -3.80 8.04
N LEU A 14 -33.71 -3.81 6.72
CA LEU A 14 -32.69 -4.13 5.71
C LEU A 14 -31.85 -2.90 5.33
N MET A 15 -32.32 -1.71 5.70
CA MET A 15 -31.63 -0.45 5.47
C MET A 15 -30.88 -0.06 6.74
N PRO A 16 -29.64 0.45 6.63
CA PRO A 16 -28.92 0.94 7.79
C PRO A 16 -29.72 2.07 8.46
N PHE A 17 -30.10 1.85 9.72
CA PHE A 17 -30.96 2.77 10.49
C PHE A 17 -30.23 4.06 10.88
N ASP A 18 -28.91 4.03 10.99
CA ASP A 18 -28.09 5.18 11.32
C ASP A 18 -26.83 5.30 10.45
N LYS A 19 -26.10 6.39 10.64
CA LYS A 19 -24.85 6.65 9.93
C LYS A 19 -23.81 5.56 10.16
N THR A 20 -23.75 4.98 11.36
CA THR A 20 -22.78 3.95 11.71
C THR A 20 -23.06 2.67 10.94
N ALA A 21 -24.29 2.19 10.97
CA ALA A 21 -24.76 1.06 10.18
C ALA A 21 -24.54 1.33 8.69
N SER A 22 -24.81 2.55 8.22
CA SER A 22 -24.63 2.89 6.80
C SER A 22 -23.18 2.88 6.35
N MET A 23 -22.26 3.20 7.25
CA MET A 23 -20.81 3.13 6.99
C MET A 23 -20.33 1.68 7.00
N VAL A 24 -20.89 0.83 7.87
CA VAL A 24 -20.55 -0.60 7.96
C VAL A 24 -21.09 -1.38 6.75
N THR A 25 -22.31 -1.08 6.29
CA THR A 25 -22.92 -1.71 5.10
C THR A 25 -22.54 -1.00 3.80
N GLY A 26 -21.76 0.08 3.87
CA GLY A 26 -21.34 0.86 2.71
C GLY A 26 -20.47 0.05 1.74
N LYS A 27 -20.39 0.49 0.48
CA LYS A 27 -19.51 -0.15 -0.52
C LYS A 27 -18.07 -0.07 -0.04
N GLY A 28 -17.40 -1.22 0.07
CA GLY A 28 -16.02 -1.32 0.49
C GLY A 28 -15.45 -2.71 0.20
N GLU A 29 -14.19 -2.91 0.55
CA GLU A 29 -13.58 -4.23 0.61
C GLU A 29 -13.10 -4.51 2.03
N HIS A 30 -13.13 -5.78 2.43
CA HIS A 30 -12.54 -6.21 3.69
C HIS A 30 -11.06 -5.79 3.73
N PHE A 31 -10.64 -5.12 4.81
CA PHE A 31 -9.28 -4.61 4.93
C PHE A 31 -8.30 -5.72 5.28
N GLU A 32 -7.95 -6.50 4.28
CA GLU A 32 -6.88 -7.49 4.35
C GLU A 32 -5.81 -7.13 3.33
N TRP A 33 -4.76 -6.48 3.84
CA TRP A 33 -3.63 -6.06 3.03
C TRP A 33 -2.53 -7.11 3.05
N SER A 34 -2.06 -7.45 1.86
CA SER A 34 -0.83 -8.19 1.63
C SER A 34 0.00 -7.46 0.57
N PRO A 35 1.34 -7.54 0.63
CA PRO A 35 2.19 -6.93 -0.37
C PRO A 35 1.89 -7.50 -1.75
N SER A 36 1.67 -6.63 -2.74
CA SER A 36 1.29 -7.06 -4.09
C SER A 36 2.41 -7.78 -4.84
N ASN A 37 3.66 -7.57 -4.42
CA ASN A 37 4.83 -8.23 -4.99
C ASN A 37 5.61 -8.92 -3.87
N LEU A 38 5.65 -10.26 -3.92
CA LEU A 38 6.37 -11.11 -2.97
C LEU A 38 7.88 -10.81 -2.90
N GLN A 39 8.48 -10.26 -3.96
CA GLN A 39 9.89 -9.90 -3.99
C GLN A 39 10.19 -8.60 -3.24
N LYS A 40 9.15 -7.78 -3.01
CA LYS A 40 9.31 -6.51 -2.30
C LYS A 40 9.10 -6.75 -0.81
N VAL A 41 10.14 -6.46 -0.04
CA VAL A 41 10.10 -6.61 1.41
C VAL A 41 9.29 -5.45 1.99
N HIS A 42 8.32 -5.80 2.83
CA HIS A 42 7.60 -4.88 3.70
C HIS A 42 7.61 -5.47 5.10
N SER A 43 8.13 -4.72 6.06
CA SER A 43 8.33 -5.19 7.44
C SER A 43 7.99 -4.08 8.42
N THR A 44 7.37 -4.45 9.54
CA THR A 44 7.24 -3.55 10.70
C THR A 44 8.59 -3.40 11.39
N ASP A 45 9.39 -4.47 11.40
CA ASP A 45 10.71 -4.48 12.02
C ASP A 45 11.79 -3.89 11.10
N PRO A 46 12.83 -3.26 11.68
CA PRO A 46 13.93 -2.69 10.91
C PRO A 46 14.63 -3.70 10.00
N ILE A 47 14.77 -3.36 8.72
CA ILE A 47 15.52 -4.16 7.76
C ILE A 47 17.01 -3.83 7.89
N ARG A 48 17.86 -4.87 7.88
CA ARG A 48 19.31 -4.72 7.98
C ARG A 48 19.87 -3.91 6.81
N THR A 49 20.63 -2.87 7.12
CA THR A 49 21.34 -2.03 6.15
C THR A 49 22.84 -2.19 6.22
N ARG A 50 23.51 -1.97 5.10
CA ARG A 50 24.97 -1.81 5.02
C ARG A 50 25.34 -0.45 4.44
N ALA A 51 26.55 0.01 4.77
CA ALA A 51 27.17 1.16 4.12
C ALA A 51 27.65 0.79 2.70
N PRO A 52 27.76 1.76 1.79
CA PRO A 52 28.40 1.55 0.49
C PRO A 52 29.90 1.26 0.68
N ASN A 53 30.43 0.34 -0.13
CA ASN A 53 31.86 0.04 -0.12
C ASN A 53 32.66 1.12 -0.87
N ARG A 54 33.97 1.22 -0.60
CA ARG A 54 34.89 2.14 -1.29
C ARG A 54 34.85 1.97 -2.81
N ASP A 55 34.80 0.74 -3.29
CA ASP A 55 34.73 0.43 -4.73
C ASP A 55 33.39 0.85 -5.37
N GLU A 56 32.31 0.86 -4.59
CA GLU A 56 31.02 1.35 -5.05
C GLU A 56 31.06 2.88 -5.17
N LEU A 57 31.64 3.56 -4.19
CA LEU A 57 31.77 5.02 -4.16
C LEU A 57 32.63 5.58 -5.29
N GLN A 58 33.63 4.83 -5.77
CA GLN A 58 34.48 5.25 -6.89
C GLN A 58 33.79 5.16 -8.26
N LYS A 59 32.67 4.44 -8.38
CA LYS A 59 31.97 4.30 -9.67
C LYS A 59 31.17 5.57 -9.98
N PRO A 60 31.32 6.17 -11.17
CA PRO A 60 30.59 7.40 -11.54
C PRO A 60 29.08 7.19 -11.65
N SER A 61 28.62 5.95 -11.88
CA SER A 61 27.20 5.59 -11.93
C SER A 61 26.56 5.40 -10.55
N PHE A 62 27.39 5.23 -9.52
CA PHE A 62 26.93 5.08 -8.15
C PHE A 62 26.57 6.45 -7.59
N THR A 63 25.47 6.51 -6.85
CA THR A 63 25.03 7.71 -6.17
C THR A 63 24.57 7.27 -4.80
N ASP A 64 25.17 7.82 -3.76
CA ASP A 64 24.71 7.55 -2.41
C ASP A 64 23.36 8.25 -2.19
N LEU A 65 22.35 7.45 -1.87
CA LEU A 65 20.98 7.89 -1.63
C LEU A 65 20.66 7.95 -0.13
N THR A 66 21.61 7.61 0.74
CA THR A 66 21.43 7.58 2.19
C THR A 66 20.97 8.94 2.72
N GLY A 67 19.97 8.95 3.59
CA GLY A 67 19.41 10.17 4.19
C GLY A 67 18.46 10.99 3.30
N LYS A 68 18.29 10.64 2.02
CA LYS A 68 17.34 11.34 1.14
C LYS A 68 15.89 11.11 1.61
N LYS A 69 15.10 12.19 1.59
CA LYS A 69 13.66 12.16 1.86
C LYS A 69 12.90 12.30 0.56
N ILE A 70 11.95 11.40 0.30
CA ILE A 70 11.08 11.43 -0.89
C ILE A 70 9.65 11.14 -0.46
N GLY A 71 8.73 12.10 -0.64
CA GLY A 71 7.36 11.98 -0.11
C GLY A 71 7.36 11.59 1.37
N ARG A 72 6.84 10.40 1.67
CA ARG A 72 6.75 9.83 3.03
C ARG A 72 7.93 8.90 3.39
N PHE A 73 8.90 8.73 2.51
CA PHE A 73 10.06 7.86 2.74
C PHE A 73 11.29 8.64 3.19
N THR A 74 12.05 8.02 4.09
CA THR A 74 13.45 8.36 4.38
C THR A 74 14.33 7.17 4.03
N VAL A 75 15.34 7.38 3.19
CA VAL A 75 16.31 6.34 2.79
C VAL A 75 17.32 6.10 3.92
N LEU A 76 17.44 4.86 4.38
CA LEU A 76 18.32 4.49 5.49
C LEU A 76 19.68 3.96 5.03
N GLY A 77 19.72 3.25 3.91
CA GLY A 77 20.96 2.68 3.37
C GLY A 77 20.69 1.55 2.38
N ILE A 78 21.74 0.86 1.96
CA ILE A 78 21.65 -0.28 1.04
C ILE A 78 21.18 -1.51 1.83
N ALA A 79 20.23 -2.26 1.31
CA ALA A 79 19.77 -3.50 1.94
C ALA A 79 20.90 -4.53 1.98
N ALA A 80 21.18 -5.08 3.16
CA ALA A 80 22.27 -6.05 3.34
C ALA A 80 21.90 -7.42 2.74
N ASP A 81 20.69 -7.89 3.03
CA ASP A 81 20.28 -9.27 2.77
C ASP A 81 19.44 -9.42 1.48
N VAL A 82 19.11 -8.30 0.83
CA VAL A 82 18.26 -8.30 -0.38
C VAL A 82 19.11 -8.10 -1.61
N VAL A 83 19.58 -9.21 -2.18
CA VAL A 83 20.32 -9.24 -3.44
C VAL A 83 19.34 -9.21 -4.60
N THR A 84 19.54 -8.29 -5.54
CA THR A 84 18.80 -8.26 -6.80
C THR A 84 19.73 -8.40 -7.99
N THR A 85 19.28 -9.11 -9.02
CA THR A 85 20.03 -9.31 -10.27
C THR A 85 20.33 -7.99 -10.99
N ASN A 86 19.44 -6.99 -10.85
CA ASN A 86 19.50 -5.73 -11.61
C ASN A 86 19.57 -4.51 -10.68
N GLY A 87 20.72 -4.35 -10.03
CA GLY A 87 21.06 -3.18 -9.22
C GLY A 87 20.95 -3.42 -7.71
N GLN A 88 21.02 -2.33 -6.95
CA GLN A 88 20.94 -2.35 -5.48
C GLN A 88 19.52 -2.02 -5.03
N ASN A 89 19.08 -2.72 -3.98
CA ASN A 89 17.89 -2.35 -3.21
C ASN A 89 18.30 -1.48 -2.04
N TRP A 90 17.48 -0.46 -1.79
CA TRP A 90 17.65 0.49 -0.70
C TRP A 90 16.55 0.29 0.32
N VAL A 91 16.91 0.30 1.60
CA VAL A 91 15.95 0.30 2.69
C VAL A 91 15.43 1.71 2.88
N VAL A 92 14.11 1.84 2.89
CA VAL A 92 13.41 3.07 3.19
C VAL A 92 12.50 2.87 4.40
N ARG A 93 12.37 3.90 5.23
CA ARG A 93 11.39 3.97 6.30
C ARG A 93 10.27 4.90 5.90
N CYS A 94 9.04 4.41 5.93
CA CYS A 94 7.84 5.22 5.75
C CYS A 94 7.52 5.96 7.06
N VAL A 95 6.89 7.14 6.98
CA VAL A 95 6.44 7.86 8.18
C VAL A 95 5.42 7.09 9.03
N CYS A 96 4.76 6.05 8.49
CA CYS A 96 3.91 5.17 9.30
C CYS A 96 4.71 4.21 10.21
N GLY A 97 6.03 4.16 10.07
CA GLY A 97 6.91 3.28 10.82
C GLY A 97 7.42 2.08 10.03
N ALA A 98 6.70 1.62 9.01
CA ALA A 98 7.08 0.45 8.22
C ALA A 98 8.37 0.66 7.40
N TYR A 99 9.13 -0.43 7.24
CA TYR A 99 10.35 -0.53 6.47
C TYR A 99 10.08 -1.28 5.16
N GLU A 100 10.64 -0.78 4.06
CA GLU A 100 10.52 -1.42 2.76
C GLU A 100 11.81 -1.35 1.95
N THR A 101 11.91 -2.21 0.94
CA THR A 101 12.94 -2.08 -0.10
C THR A 101 12.45 -1.34 -1.34
N ARG A 102 13.26 -0.42 -1.87
CA ARG A 102 13.01 0.30 -3.11
C ARG A 102 14.24 0.24 -4.02
N LYS A 103 14.01 0.20 -5.34
CA LYS A 103 15.08 0.20 -6.34
C LYS A 103 15.72 1.59 -6.44
N SER A 104 17.03 1.65 -6.68
CA SER A 104 17.76 2.92 -6.89
C SER A 104 17.08 3.82 -7.94
N ARG A 105 16.59 3.23 -9.05
CA ARG A 105 15.92 3.97 -10.14
C ARG A 105 14.68 4.74 -9.68
N PHE A 106 13.92 4.17 -8.74
CA PHE A 106 12.69 4.81 -8.23
C PHE A 106 13.06 6.01 -7.38
N ILE A 107 14.01 5.84 -6.46
CA ILE A 107 14.48 6.89 -5.56
C ILE A 107 15.12 8.02 -6.36
N LYS A 108 16.00 7.70 -7.34
CA LYS A 108 16.65 8.71 -8.19
C LYS A 108 15.62 9.57 -8.95
N LYS A 109 14.57 8.96 -9.52
CA LYS A 109 13.48 9.69 -10.17
C LYS A 109 12.75 10.62 -9.19
N CYS A 110 12.38 10.11 -8.00
CA CYS A 110 11.72 10.91 -6.97
C CYS A 110 12.58 12.09 -6.50
N VAL A 111 13.90 11.90 -6.35
CA VAL A 111 14.83 12.97 -5.99
C VAL A 111 14.97 14.00 -7.11
N ALA A 112 14.86 13.57 -8.37
CA ALA A 112 14.85 14.48 -9.53
C ALA A 112 13.55 15.28 -9.69
N GLY A 113 12.52 15.02 -8.86
CA GLY A 113 11.22 15.69 -8.91
C GLY A 113 10.14 14.91 -9.68
N ASP A 114 10.49 13.78 -10.30
CA ASP A 114 9.51 12.92 -10.97
C ASP A 114 8.79 12.02 -9.96
N ASN A 115 7.46 11.91 -10.09
CA ASN A 115 6.71 10.89 -9.36
C ASN A 115 6.29 9.75 -10.30
N PRO A 116 7.00 8.59 -10.30
CA PRO A 116 6.65 7.48 -11.18
C PRO A 116 5.40 6.70 -10.71
N GLY A 117 4.82 7.03 -9.56
CA GLY A 117 3.60 6.42 -9.04
C GLY A 117 2.39 7.34 -9.10
N GLU A 118 1.20 6.77 -8.92
CA GLU A 118 -0.07 7.52 -8.84
C GLU A 118 -0.14 8.41 -7.59
N GLN A 119 0.49 7.97 -6.50
CA GLN A 119 0.46 8.63 -5.20
C GLN A 119 1.87 9.11 -4.86
N GLU A 120 1.98 10.03 -3.89
CA GLU A 120 3.29 10.39 -3.34
C GLU A 120 4.06 9.14 -2.88
N PRO A 121 5.40 9.13 -2.92
CA PRO A 121 6.18 7.99 -2.49
C PRO A 121 5.87 7.58 -1.05
N MET A 122 5.30 6.40 -0.85
CA MET A 122 4.92 5.85 0.45
C MET A 122 4.92 4.32 0.46
N CYS A 123 4.87 3.68 1.63
CA CYS A 123 4.85 2.22 1.69
C CYS A 123 3.59 1.65 1.03
N ASP A 124 3.67 0.41 0.56
CA ASP A 124 2.58 -0.22 -0.20
C ASP A 124 1.31 -0.36 0.66
N ALA A 125 1.46 -0.58 1.97
CA ALA A 125 0.33 -0.58 2.91
C ALA A 125 -0.35 0.79 2.98
N CYS A 126 0.42 1.88 3.18
CA CYS A 126 -0.14 3.24 3.16
C CYS A 126 -0.78 3.57 1.80
N GLY A 127 -0.14 3.15 0.70
CA GLY A 127 -0.67 3.38 -0.63
C GLY A 127 -1.96 2.59 -0.89
N TYR A 128 -2.09 1.40 -0.30
CA TYR A 128 -3.33 0.63 -0.31
C TYR A 128 -4.43 1.34 0.49
N THR A 129 -4.15 1.72 1.73
CA THR A 129 -5.11 2.45 2.57
C THR A 129 -5.58 3.76 1.90
N ARG A 130 -4.66 4.50 1.27
CA ARG A 130 -5.00 5.75 0.58
C ARG A 130 -5.92 5.52 -0.62
N ARG A 131 -5.76 4.42 -1.37
CA ARG A 131 -6.71 4.04 -2.43
C ARG A 131 -8.10 3.78 -1.88
N LEU A 132 -8.21 3.06 -0.77
CA LEU A 132 -9.49 2.78 -0.13
C LEU A 132 -10.18 4.05 0.36
N GLN A 133 -9.43 4.96 0.99
CA GLN A 133 -9.94 6.27 1.42
C GLN A 133 -10.44 7.12 0.24
N MET A 134 -9.83 6.98 -0.94
CA MET A 134 -10.28 7.63 -2.18
C MET A 134 -11.46 6.92 -2.87
N GLY A 135 -12.06 5.89 -2.24
CA GLY A 135 -13.15 5.12 -2.83
C GLY A 135 -12.70 4.24 -3.99
N ARG A 136 -11.42 3.86 -4.05
CA ARG A 136 -10.87 2.93 -5.06
C ARG A 136 -10.64 1.56 -4.42
N TRP A 137 -11.66 0.72 -4.45
CA TRP A 137 -11.60 -0.68 -4.02
C TRP A 137 -11.39 -1.63 -5.20
N HIS A 138 -10.86 -2.81 -4.92
CA HIS A 138 -10.69 -3.88 -5.90
C HIS A 138 -11.99 -4.70 -6.01
N PRO A 139 -12.64 -4.74 -7.20
CA PRO A 139 -13.98 -5.31 -7.33
C PRO A 139 -14.04 -6.79 -6.94
N LYS A 140 -13.00 -7.58 -7.22
CA LYS A 140 -12.96 -9.00 -6.82
C LYS A 140 -12.88 -9.19 -5.31
N LYS A 141 -12.18 -8.31 -4.58
CA LYS A 141 -12.08 -8.39 -3.11
C LYS A 141 -13.39 -7.97 -2.47
N ALA A 142 -14.04 -6.94 -3.02
CA ALA A 142 -15.38 -6.53 -2.60
C ALA A 142 -16.43 -7.63 -2.83
N ALA A 143 -16.38 -8.32 -3.98
CA ALA A 143 -17.28 -9.44 -4.29
C ALA A 143 -17.07 -10.65 -3.35
N ALA A 144 -15.81 -11.04 -3.10
CA ALA A 144 -15.49 -12.12 -2.18
C ALA A 144 -15.93 -11.80 -0.74
N ALA A 145 -15.78 -10.56 -0.29
CA ALA A 145 -16.27 -10.12 1.01
C ALA A 145 -17.80 -10.19 1.10
N ALA A 146 -18.52 -9.77 0.05
CA ALA A 146 -19.98 -9.85 0.00
C ALA A 146 -20.49 -11.31 0.05
N GLU A 147 -19.83 -12.22 -0.67
CA GLU A 147 -20.14 -13.65 -0.64
C GLU A 147 -19.92 -14.28 0.75
N ALA A 148 -18.81 -13.94 1.41
CA ALA A 148 -18.52 -14.42 2.76
C ALA A 148 -19.58 -13.97 3.78
N ILE A 149 -20.06 -12.73 3.69
CA ILE A 149 -21.13 -12.20 4.55
C ILE A 149 -22.44 -12.97 4.29
N GLN A 150 -22.81 -13.19 3.03
CA GLN A 150 -24.03 -13.93 2.67
C GLN A 150 -24.01 -15.38 3.18
N ASN A 151 -22.86 -16.05 3.12
CA ASN A 151 -22.70 -17.42 3.60
C ASN A 151 -22.76 -17.52 5.14
N HIS A 152 -22.32 -16.49 5.87
CA HIS A 152 -22.41 -16.47 7.34
C HIS A 152 -23.81 -16.17 7.87
N MET A 153 -24.69 -15.59 7.05
CA MET A 153 -26.10 -15.31 7.41
C MET A 153 -27.05 -16.47 7.06
N ARG A 154 -26.56 -17.52 6.39
CA ARG A 154 -27.26 -18.78 6.13
C ARG A 154 -27.06 -19.77 7.26
#